data_AF-A0A347UJ57-F1
#
_entry.id   AF-A0A347UJ57-F1
#
_cell.length_a   1.000
_cell.length_b   1.000
_cell.length_c   1.000
_cell.angle_alpha   90.00
_cell.angle_beta   90.00
_cell.angle_gamma   90.00
#
_symmetry.space_group_name_H-M   'P 1'
#
loop_
_entity.id
_entity.type
_entity.pdbx_description
1 polymer ?
#
loop_
_entity_poly.entity_id
_entity_poly.type
_entity_poly.pdbx_seq_one_letter_code
_entity_poly.pdbx_strand_id
1 'polypeptide(L)'
;MRNVHFKIRKLVVAGFVLLSTTASGYAQSILRMDNAGCIGGLEDLAKLIKVEIKPATSPRKVIGKCDAQSVDVVAERAGVTLKIERITWNRNGLAPLSDGQLPDQLKLEMRGVKVTNAPANDPAWDYLVDYGRSGRAFDATLDFGFQADKGLLELAGASLDFHNGNSARLSARLRGVTPAFPKSPEIGVFPLIIDNLTIVINSRDTRKNPLLELGVAMLKGKIPNGDIDGFRSLATLYIATELSKVMSGNDLASVNRLVSDLPDPKGDLLLHLTAAKGYPILRFGLWATGQKLAQMLEGVSIEAGYSPNLFDAVN
;
A
#
# COMPACT_ATOMS: atom_id res chain seq x y z
N MET A 1 5.90 -29.24 -4.50
CA MET A 1 6.56 -28.06 -3.88
C MET A 1 6.83 -26.90 -4.85
N ARG A 2 7.23 -27.10 -6.12
CA ARG A 2 7.52 -25.99 -7.08
C ARG A 2 6.42 -24.90 -7.21
N ASN A 3 5.14 -25.24 -7.10
CA ASN A 3 4.03 -24.27 -7.20
C ASN A 3 3.89 -23.30 -6.00
N VAL A 4 4.52 -23.58 -4.84
CA VAL A 4 4.43 -22.72 -3.66
C VAL A 4 5.36 -21.51 -3.80
N HIS A 5 6.59 -21.71 -4.27
CA HIS A 5 7.52 -20.60 -4.56
C HIS A 5 6.99 -19.61 -5.60
N PHE A 6 6.19 -20.06 -6.57
CA PHE A 6 5.58 -19.17 -7.56
C PHE A 6 4.51 -18.25 -6.94
N LYS A 7 3.75 -18.75 -5.95
CA LYS A 7 2.74 -17.96 -5.23
C LYS A 7 3.35 -17.03 -4.17
N ILE A 8 4.41 -17.43 -3.47
CA ILE A 8 5.12 -16.55 -2.52
C ILE A 8 5.84 -15.40 -3.25
N ARG A 9 6.41 -15.67 -4.44
CA ARG A 9 6.90 -14.59 -5.32
C ARG A 9 5.80 -13.61 -5.70
N LYS A 10 4.58 -14.07 -5.99
CA LYS A 10 3.41 -13.18 -6.17
C LYS A 10 3.01 -12.44 -4.90
N LEU A 11 3.40 -12.88 -3.69
CA LEU A 11 3.05 -12.19 -2.45
C LEU A 11 4.01 -11.05 -2.10
N VAL A 12 5.31 -11.29 -2.23
CA VAL A 12 6.32 -10.22 -2.12
C VAL A 12 6.14 -9.21 -3.26
N VAL A 13 5.83 -9.70 -4.47
CA VAL A 13 5.46 -8.82 -5.60
C VAL A 13 4.11 -8.13 -5.37
N ALA A 14 3.06 -8.77 -4.83
CA ALA A 14 1.80 -8.07 -4.55
C ALA A 14 1.95 -7.02 -3.46
N GLY A 15 2.75 -7.30 -2.41
CA GLY A 15 3.13 -6.30 -1.41
C GLY A 15 3.84 -5.10 -2.04
N PHE A 16 4.73 -5.31 -3.02
CA PHE A 16 5.43 -4.21 -3.73
C PHE A 16 4.63 -3.57 -4.89
N VAL A 17 3.71 -4.29 -5.52
CA VAL A 17 2.91 -3.85 -6.69
C VAL A 17 1.60 -3.17 -6.26
N LEU A 18 1.09 -3.45 -5.06
CA LEU A 18 0.14 -2.56 -4.37
C LEU A 18 0.80 -1.25 -3.91
N LEU A 19 2.13 -1.16 -3.90
CA LEU A 19 2.91 0.00 -3.44
C LEU A 19 3.61 0.79 -4.55
N SER A 20 3.43 0.43 -5.82
CA SER A 20 3.85 1.24 -6.98
C SER A 20 2.64 1.98 -7.57
N THR A 21 2.04 2.87 -6.78
CA THR A 21 1.01 3.81 -7.23
C THR A 21 1.31 5.20 -6.69
N THR A 22 0.73 6.23 -7.32
CA THR A 22 0.85 7.68 -6.98
C THR A 22 2.26 8.36 -7.28
N ALA A 23 2.35 9.71 -7.58
CA ALA A 23 3.51 10.60 -8.04
C ALA A 23 3.85 11.55 -9.33
N SER A 24 3.11 12.56 -9.81
CA SER A 24 3.45 13.71 -10.73
C SER A 24 3.39 15.24 -10.25
N GLY A 25 4.53 15.86 -9.84
CA GLY A 25 4.84 17.32 -9.68
C GLY A 25 6.05 17.63 -8.74
N TYR A 26 6.83 18.74 -8.73
CA TYR A 26 7.03 19.96 -9.55
C TYR A 26 8.40 20.65 -9.18
N ALA A 27 8.85 21.67 -9.95
CA ALA A 27 9.91 22.72 -9.78
C ALA A 27 11.36 22.41 -9.30
N GLN A 28 12.34 23.17 -9.86
CA GLN A 28 13.79 22.83 -9.89
C GLN A 28 14.71 23.87 -9.22
N SER A 29 15.84 23.40 -8.66
CA SER A 29 17.10 24.16 -8.57
C SER A 29 18.29 23.21 -8.79
N ILE A 30 19.38 23.75 -9.34
CA ILE A 30 20.50 22.97 -9.92
C ILE A 30 21.73 23.03 -9.02
N LEU A 31 22.44 21.91 -8.83
CA LEU A 31 23.91 21.83 -9.00
C LEU A 31 24.41 20.36 -9.03
N ARG A 32 25.40 20.10 -9.90
CA ARG A 32 25.95 18.78 -10.27
C ARG A 32 27.11 18.37 -9.35
N MET A 33 27.44 17.06 -9.31
CA MET A 33 28.70 16.54 -9.90
C MET A 33 28.92 15.03 -9.70
N ASP A 34 28.24 14.39 -8.75
CA ASP A 34 28.24 12.93 -8.58
C ASP A 34 26.79 12.43 -8.49
N ASN A 35 26.30 11.94 -9.63
CA ASN A 35 24.96 11.39 -9.80
C ASN A 35 24.97 9.85 -9.89
N ALA A 36 26.13 9.19 -9.90
CA ALA A 36 26.24 7.76 -10.17
C ALA A 36 25.43 6.92 -9.17
N GLY A 37 25.51 7.26 -7.87
CA GLY A 37 24.70 6.61 -6.83
C GLY A 37 23.19 6.86 -6.95
N CYS A 38 22.76 8.00 -7.52
CA CYS A 38 21.35 8.25 -7.78
C CYS A 38 20.85 7.45 -9.00
N ILE A 39 21.67 7.36 -10.06
CA ILE A 39 21.32 6.60 -11.26
C ILE A 39 21.26 5.11 -10.92
N GLY A 40 22.35 4.56 -10.36
CA GLY A 40 22.43 3.14 -9.98
C GLY A 40 21.34 2.73 -9.00
N GLY A 41 21.10 3.51 -7.93
CA GLY A 41 20.05 3.20 -6.96
C GLY A 41 18.64 3.12 -7.57
N LEU A 42 18.32 3.94 -8.58
CA LEU A 42 17.04 3.88 -9.29
C LEU A 42 16.97 2.67 -10.23
N GLU A 43 18.07 2.32 -10.90
CA GLU A 43 18.17 1.10 -11.71
C GLU A 43 18.08 -0.18 -10.87
N ASP A 44 18.68 -0.20 -9.68
CA ASP A 44 18.67 -1.35 -8.78
C ASP A 44 17.32 -1.53 -8.11
N LEU A 45 16.62 -0.43 -7.80
CA LEU A 45 15.20 -0.46 -7.47
C LEU A 45 14.37 -1.08 -8.61
N ALA A 46 14.58 -0.64 -9.85
CA ALA A 46 13.89 -1.17 -11.03
C ALA A 46 14.11 -2.69 -11.20
N LYS A 47 15.36 -3.15 -11.05
CA LYS A 47 15.74 -4.59 -11.08
C LYS A 47 15.06 -5.38 -9.96
N LEU A 48 15.05 -4.86 -8.74
CA LEU A 48 14.45 -5.51 -7.56
C LEU A 48 12.95 -5.75 -7.76
N ILE A 49 12.22 -4.70 -8.14
CA ILE A 49 10.76 -4.74 -8.30
C ILE A 49 10.32 -5.27 -9.68
N LYS A 50 11.27 -5.47 -10.59
CA LYS A 50 11.12 -6.07 -11.94
C LYS A 50 10.19 -5.25 -12.83
N VAL A 51 10.42 -3.95 -12.83
CA VAL A 51 9.79 -2.98 -13.74
C VAL A 51 10.87 -2.22 -14.50
N GLU A 52 10.49 -1.60 -15.59
CA GLU A 52 11.31 -0.59 -16.25
C GLU A 52 11.02 0.78 -15.63
N ILE A 53 12.07 1.56 -15.32
CA ILE A 53 11.96 2.94 -14.82
C ILE A 53 12.73 3.85 -15.78
N LYS A 54 12.01 4.75 -16.47
CA LYS A 54 12.54 5.65 -17.52
C LYS A 54 12.34 7.12 -17.13
N PRO A 55 13.30 7.77 -16.45
CA PRO A 55 13.24 9.20 -16.18
C PRO A 55 13.62 10.01 -17.44
N ALA A 56 12.84 11.05 -17.76
CA ALA A 56 13.12 11.90 -18.94
C ALA A 56 14.43 12.70 -18.81
N THR A 57 14.96 12.83 -17.59
CA THR A 57 16.28 13.42 -17.32
C THR A 57 17.03 12.53 -16.32
N SER A 58 18.36 12.45 -16.44
CA SER A 58 19.17 11.61 -15.53
C SER A 58 18.94 12.00 -14.07
N PRO A 59 18.70 11.02 -13.16
CA PRO A 59 18.61 11.26 -11.73
C PRO A 59 19.74 12.15 -11.20
N ARG A 60 19.39 13.12 -10.36
CA ARG A 60 20.31 14.12 -9.82
C ARG A 60 20.34 14.11 -8.30
N LYS A 61 21.50 14.40 -7.75
CA LYS A 61 21.67 14.66 -6.32
C LYS A 61 21.17 16.07 -5.97
N VAL A 62 20.37 16.20 -4.92
CA VAL A 62 19.87 17.48 -4.37
C VAL A 62 20.01 17.39 -2.86
N ILE A 63 20.80 18.27 -2.22
CA ILE A 63 21.13 18.34 -0.77
C ILE A 63 20.50 17.22 0.10
N GLY A 64 21.26 16.14 0.36
CA GLY A 64 20.84 15.00 1.19
C GLY A 64 19.93 13.96 0.52
N LYS A 65 19.34 14.28 -0.63
CA LYS A 65 18.43 13.43 -1.42
C LYS A 65 18.97 13.16 -2.84
N CYS A 66 18.33 12.21 -3.50
CA CYS A 66 18.34 12.03 -4.95
C CYS A 66 16.94 12.36 -5.50
N ASP A 67 16.88 12.74 -6.77
CA ASP A 67 15.72 13.34 -7.43
C ASP A 67 15.66 12.91 -8.90
N ALA A 68 14.51 12.41 -9.36
CA ALA A 68 14.24 12.08 -10.75
C ALA A 68 12.93 12.74 -11.19
N GLN A 69 12.88 13.25 -12.42
CA GLN A 69 11.73 13.98 -12.96
C GLN A 69 11.19 13.34 -14.24
N SER A 70 9.87 13.44 -14.43
CA SER A 70 9.13 12.91 -15.57
C SER A 70 9.51 11.47 -15.88
N VAL A 71 9.23 10.59 -14.91
CA VAL A 71 9.56 9.18 -14.90
C VAL A 71 8.37 8.37 -15.39
N ASP A 72 8.55 7.63 -16.47
CA ASP A 72 7.62 6.57 -16.87
C ASP A 72 8.04 5.27 -16.16
N VAL A 73 7.07 4.54 -15.60
CA VAL A 73 7.31 3.22 -14.99
C VAL A 73 6.43 2.17 -15.69
N VAL A 74 7.05 1.10 -16.18
CA VAL A 74 6.38 0.03 -16.93
C VAL A 74 6.61 -1.31 -16.26
N ALA A 75 5.56 -1.88 -15.69
CA ALA A 75 5.55 -3.21 -15.09
C ALA A 75 4.92 -4.22 -16.05
N GLU A 76 5.61 -4.56 -17.15
CA GLU A 76 5.06 -5.37 -18.26
C GLU A 76 4.34 -6.64 -17.77
N ARG A 77 4.95 -7.39 -16.85
CA ARG A 77 4.39 -8.65 -16.29
C ARG A 77 3.14 -8.44 -15.44
N ALA A 78 2.96 -7.23 -14.91
CA ALA A 78 1.79 -6.82 -14.17
C ALA A 78 0.80 -6.03 -15.03
N GLY A 79 1.11 -5.72 -16.30
CA GLY A 79 0.26 -4.91 -17.17
C GLY A 79 0.07 -3.45 -16.72
N VAL A 80 0.90 -2.94 -15.80
CA VAL A 80 0.76 -1.58 -15.23
C VAL A 80 1.73 -0.60 -15.89
N THR A 81 1.24 0.61 -16.19
CA THR A 81 2.04 1.75 -16.64
C THR A 81 1.68 3.00 -15.84
N LEU A 82 2.70 3.70 -15.33
CA LEU A 82 2.58 4.90 -14.49
C LEU A 82 3.34 6.07 -15.13
N LYS A 83 2.81 7.29 -14.96
CA LYS A 83 3.52 8.53 -15.26
C LYS A 83 3.74 9.36 -14.00
N ILE A 84 5.02 9.59 -13.71
CA ILE A 84 5.52 10.04 -12.42
C ILE A 84 6.36 11.33 -12.61
N GLU A 85 5.79 12.55 -12.59
CA GLU A 85 6.62 13.77 -12.79
C GLU A 85 7.72 13.97 -11.73
N ARG A 86 7.64 13.39 -10.52
CA ARG A 86 8.75 13.48 -9.54
C ARG A 86 8.84 12.30 -8.56
N ILE A 87 10.04 11.72 -8.48
CA ILE A 87 10.47 10.75 -7.46
C ILE A 87 11.66 11.37 -6.70
N THR A 88 11.64 11.31 -5.36
CA THR A 88 12.79 11.67 -4.51
C THR A 88 13.04 10.62 -3.45
N TRP A 89 14.30 10.39 -3.10
CA TRP A 89 14.69 9.45 -2.05
C TRP A 89 15.91 9.94 -1.26
N ASN A 90 16.14 9.39 -0.07
CA ASN A 90 17.36 9.64 0.70
C ASN A 90 18.60 9.17 -0.09
N ARG A 91 19.67 9.99 -0.17
CA ARG A 91 20.80 9.79 -1.11
C ARG A 91 21.36 8.36 -1.16
N ASN A 92 21.49 7.73 0.01
CA ASN A 92 22.07 6.39 0.13
C ASN A 92 21.01 5.28 0.30
N GLY A 93 19.71 5.64 0.33
CA GLY A 93 18.61 4.72 0.66
C GLY A 93 18.31 3.66 -0.39
N LEU A 94 18.85 3.78 -1.61
CA LEU A 94 18.76 2.74 -2.64
C LEU A 94 20.11 2.07 -2.94
N ALA A 95 21.21 2.53 -2.34
CA ALA A 95 22.54 1.99 -2.64
C ALA A 95 22.70 0.51 -2.28
N PRO A 96 22.17 -0.02 -1.15
CA PRO A 96 22.26 -1.45 -0.83
C PRO A 96 21.58 -2.38 -1.86
N LEU A 97 20.65 -1.86 -2.66
CA LEU A 97 19.91 -2.66 -3.64
C LEU A 97 20.82 -3.22 -4.75
N SER A 98 21.97 -2.59 -5.04
CA SER A 98 22.97 -3.08 -6.01
C SER A 98 23.45 -4.49 -5.68
N ASP A 99 23.58 -4.76 -4.38
CA ASP A 99 24.11 -5.99 -3.82
C ASP A 99 22.98 -6.99 -3.48
N GLY A 100 21.76 -6.70 -3.96
CA GLY A 100 20.54 -7.42 -3.61
C GLY A 100 20.05 -7.16 -2.18
N GLN A 101 20.61 -6.16 -1.48
CA GLN A 101 20.34 -5.92 -0.07
C GLN A 101 19.26 -4.85 0.13
N LEU A 102 18.37 -5.01 1.12
CA LEU A 102 17.47 -3.93 1.54
C LEU A 102 18.24 -2.85 2.33
N PRO A 103 17.83 -1.57 2.23
CA PRO A 103 18.41 -0.50 3.03
C PRO A 103 17.94 -0.54 4.49
N ASP A 104 18.79 -0.05 5.41
CA ASP A 104 18.40 0.14 6.82
C ASP A 104 17.31 1.21 6.98
N GLN A 105 17.26 2.19 6.08
CA GLN A 105 16.18 3.18 5.98
C GLN A 105 15.91 3.54 4.53
N LEU A 106 14.66 3.43 4.10
CA LEU A 106 14.18 3.99 2.84
C LEU A 106 13.11 5.03 3.13
N LYS A 107 13.34 6.25 2.62
CA LYS A 107 12.26 7.21 2.42
C LYS A 107 12.15 7.55 0.95
N LEU A 108 11.09 7.05 0.32
CA LEU A 108 10.73 7.31 -1.07
C LEU A 108 9.50 8.22 -1.06
N GLU A 109 9.68 9.46 -1.51
CA GLU A 109 8.60 10.42 -1.71
C GLU A 109 8.38 10.57 -3.21
N MET A 110 7.17 10.36 -3.64
CA MET A 110 6.77 10.51 -5.02
C MET A 110 5.55 11.49 -4.99
N ARG A 111 5.36 12.47 -5.90
CA ARG A 111 4.26 13.49 -5.76
C ARG A 111 3.36 13.63 -7.00
N GLY A 112 2.06 13.21 -7.08
CA GLY A 112 0.94 13.41 -8.09
C GLY A 112 0.47 12.39 -9.25
N VAL A 113 0.65 11.05 -9.28
CA VAL A 113 0.82 10.19 -10.53
C VAL A 113 -0.43 10.07 -11.37
N LYS A 114 -0.21 9.63 -12.61
CA LYS A 114 -1.27 9.16 -13.50
C LYS A 114 -1.01 7.69 -13.82
N VAL A 115 -1.88 6.80 -13.36
CA VAL A 115 -1.90 5.41 -13.85
C VAL A 115 -2.52 5.48 -15.25
N THR A 116 -1.76 5.09 -16.27
CA THR A 116 -2.21 5.21 -17.67
C THR A 116 -2.65 3.88 -18.26
N ASN A 117 -2.18 2.76 -17.69
CA ASN A 117 -2.59 1.42 -18.03
C ASN A 117 -2.48 0.51 -16.80
N ALA A 118 -3.36 -0.48 -16.69
CA ALA A 118 -3.35 -1.48 -15.63
C ALA A 118 -4.19 -2.71 -16.05
N PRO A 119 -4.11 -3.86 -15.35
CA PRO A 119 -4.99 -5.00 -15.60
C PRO A 119 -6.47 -4.65 -15.48
N ALA A 120 -7.26 -5.04 -16.49
CA ALA A 120 -8.71 -4.93 -16.43
C ALA A 120 -9.32 -5.96 -15.45
N ASN A 121 -10.50 -5.65 -14.93
CA ASN A 121 -11.26 -6.46 -13.95
C ASN A 121 -10.68 -6.46 -12.53
N ASP A 122 -9.91 -5.44 -12.18
CA ASP A 122 -9.51 -5.15 -10.80
C ASP A 122 -10.00 -3.73 -10.45
N PRO A 123 -11.02 -3.59 -9.59
CA PRO A 123 -11.61 -2.29 -9.28
C PRO A 123 -10.62 -1.25 -8.73
N ALA A 124 -9.49 -1.69 -8.13
CA ALA A 124 -8.43 -0.77 -7.72
C ALA A 124 -7.76 -0.12 -8.93
N TRP A 125 -7.38 -0.95 -9.89
CA TRP A 125 -6.69 -0.54 -11.09
C TRP A 125 -7.61 0.25 -12.03
N ASP A 126 -8.85 -0.20 -12.19
CA ASP A 126 -9.87 0.51 -12.98
C ASP A 126 -10.10 1.93 -12.42
N TYR A 127 -10.25 2.09 -11.09
CA TYR A 127 -10.37 3.42 -10.46
C TYR A 127 -9.13 4.29 -10.70
N LEU A 128 -7.92 3.78 -10.45
CA LEU A 128 -6.70 4.57 -10.59
C LEU A 128 -6.43 4.99 -12.04
N VAL A 129 -6.80 4.14 -13.01
CA VAL A 129 -6.74 4.46 -14.44
C VAL A 129 -7.75 5.56 -14.79
N ASP A 130 -8.99 5.47 -14.33
CA ASP A 130 -10.00 6.50 -14.61
C ASP A 130 -9.69 7.84 -13.92
N TYR A 131 -9.16 7.80 -12.70
CA TYR A 131 -8.64 8.97 -12.01
C TYR A 131 -7.50 9.62 -12.82
N GLY A 132 -6.54 8.84 -13.32
CA GLY A 132 -5.48 9.33 -14.21
C GLY A 132 -5.99 9.88 -15.56
N ARG A 133 -6.98 9.22 -16.17
CA ARG A 133 -7.65 9.67 -17.42
C ARG A 133 -8.38 10.99 -17.26
N SER A 134 -8.91 11.27 -16.06
CA SER A 134 -9.52 12.57 -15.74
C SER A 134 -8.52 13.74 -15.64
N GLY A 135 -7.24 13.48 -15.93
CA GLY A 135 -6.13 14.45 -15.85
C GLY A 135 -5.58 14.66 -14.44
N ARG A 136 -6.21 14.05 -13.44
CA ARG A 136 -5.88 14.19 -12.01
C ARG A 136 -4.62 13.40 -11.62
N ALA A 137 -4.22 13.61 -10.37
CA ALA A 137 -2.88 13.40 -9.85
C ALA A 137 -2.96 13.13 -8.33
N PHE A 138 -2.18 12.18 -7.80
CA PHE A 138 -2.17 11.80 -6.37
C PHE A 138 -0.74 11.56 -5.83
N ASP A 139 -0.40 12.01 -4.61
CA ASP A 139 0.94 11.97 -3.94
C ASP A 139 1.19 10.70 -3.12
N ALA A 140 2.45 10.26 -3.03
CA ALA A 140 2.87 8.97 -2.48
C ALA A 140 4.03 9.14 -1.51
N THR A 141 3.97 8.41 -0.40
CA THR A 141 5.15 8.19 0.43
C THR A 141 5.30 6.73 0.78
N LEU A 142 6.54 6.28 0.89
CA LEU A 142 6.95 5.03 1.51
C LEU A 142 8.14 5.34 2.43
N ASP A 143 7.97 5.11 3.72
CA ASP A 143 8.93 5.36 4.78
C ASP A 143 9.04 4.09 5.64
N PHE A 144 10.18 3.41 5.56
CA PHE A 144 10.48 2.25 6.40
C PHE A 144 11.89 2.31 6.98
N GLY A 145 12.03 1.74 8.18
CA GLY A 145 13.29 1.56 8.89
C GLY A 145 13.46 0.12 9.39
N PHE A 146 14.66 -0.43 9.21
CA PHE A 146 15.07 -1.71 9.73
C PHE A 146 15.97 -1.53 10.96
N GLN A 147 15.70 -2.28 12.03
CA GLN A 147 16.46 -2.28 13.27
C GLN A 147 16.98 -3.70 13.50
N ALA A 148 18.14 -3.99 12.91
CA ALA A 148 18.75 -5.32 12.84
C ALA A 148 19.05 -5.93 14.21
N ASP A 149 19.49 -5.10 15.14
CA ASP A 149 19.79 -5.40 16.54
C ASP A 149 18.57 -5.88 17.31
N LYS A 150 17.37 -5.38 16.96
CA LYS A 150 16.09 -5.73 17.59
C LYS A 150 15.28 -6.75 16.78
N GLY A 151 15.72 -7.08 15.57
CA GLY A 151 15.00 -7.93 14.63
C GLY A 151 13.64 -7.36 14.21
N LEU A 152 13.57 -6.03 14.06
CA LEU A 152 12.35 -5.28 13.72
C LEU A 152 12.45 -4.61 12.34
N LEU A 153 11.34 -4.58 11.62
CA LEU A 153 11.14 -3.76 10.41
C LEU A 153 9.88 -2.92 10.64
N GLU A 154 10.05 -1.61 10.61
CA GLU A 154 9.00 -0.64 10.89
C GLU A 154 8.64 0.10 9.61
N LEU A 155 7.41 -0.07 9.16
CA LEU A 155 6.80 0.71 8.08
C LEU A 155 6.12 1.92 8.73
N ALA A 156 6.88 3.00 8.92
CA ALA A 156 6.43 4.24 9.55
C ALA A 156 5.31 4.93 8.75
N GLY A 157 5.29 4.74 7.44
CA GLY A 157 4.14 5.05 6.60
C GLY A 157 4.32 4.65 5.15
N ALA A 158 3.30 4.00 4.59
CA ALA A 158 2.97 4.14 3.18
C ALA A 158 1.74 5.05 3.08
N SER A 159 1.67 6.00 2.14
CA SER A 159 0.51 6.86 1.98
C SER A 159 0.21 7.20 0.52
N LEU A 160 -1.08 7.42 0.24
CA LEU A 160 -1.65 7.91 -1.02
C LEU A 160 -2.48 9.17 -0.70
N ASP A 161 -2.28 10.29 -1.38
CA ASP A 161 -3.06 11.53 -1.19
C ASP A 161 -3.58 12.04 -2.53
N PHE A 162 -4.90 12.10 -2.70
CA PHE A 162 -5.55 12.43 -3.99
C PHE A 162 -5.86 13.91 -4.16
N HIS A 163 -5.35 14.79 -3.28
CA HIS A 163 -5.49 16.27 -3.34
C HIS A 163 -6.92 16.81 -3.39
N ASN A 164 -7.93 15.94 -3.24
CA ASN A 164 -9.36 16.26 -3.18
C ASN A 164 -9.96 15.97 -1.80
N GLY A 165 -9.12 15.79 -0.78
CA GLY A 165 -9.54 15.35 0.54
C GLY A 165 -9.86 13.85 0.63
N ASN A 166 -9.40 13.05 -0.32
CA ASN A 166 -9.34 11.60 -0.19
C ASN A 166 -7.87 11.17 0.00
N SER A 167 -7.59 10.31 0.98
CA SER A 167 -6.26 9.78 1.22
C SER A 167 -6.31 8.38 1.84
N ALA A 168 -5.24 7.62 1.66
CA ALA A 168 -5.02 6.35 2.33
C ALA A 168 -3.64 6.36 3.00
N ARG A 169 -3.53 5.79 4.20
CA ARG A 169 -2.27 5.60 4.92
C ARG A 169 -2.24 4.20 5.50
N LEU A 170 -1.07 3.58 5.46
CA LEU A 170 -0.78 2.30 6.07
C LEU A 170 0.50 2.41 6.89
N SER A 171 0.52 1.89 8.11
CA SER A 171 1.75 1.72 8.91
C SER A 171 1.75 0.35 9.56
N ALA A 172 2.93 -0.24 9.75
CA ALA A 172 3.03 -1.59 10.30
C ALA A 172 4.34 -1.79 11.07
N ARG A 173 4.29 -2.64 12.10
CA ARG A 173 5.48 -3.11 12.82
C ARG A 173 5.62 -4.61 12.63
N LEU A 174 6.76 -5.00 12.05
CA LEU A 174 7.14 -6.37 11.78
C LEU A 174 8.28 -6.78 12.72
N ARG A 175 8.22 -8.01 13.26
CA ARG A 175 9.31 -8.66 14.00
C ARG A 175 9.62 -10.03 13.40
N GLY A 176 10.64 -10.69 13.95
CA GLY A 176 11.17 -11.95 13.41
C GLY A 176 12.11 -11.73 12.22
N VAL A 177 12.49 -10.46 12.00
CA VAL A 177 13.45 -10.05 10.97
C VAL A 177 14.84 -10.45 11.44
N THR A 178 15.62 -11.16 10.63
CA THR A 178 16.98 -11.58 11.01
C THR A 178 18.02 -10.54 10.56
N PRO A 179 19.24 -10.49 11.15
CA PRO A 179 20.33 -9.66 10.61
C PRO A 179 20.76 -10.02 9.17
N ALA A 180 20.36 -11.20 8.68
CA ALA A 180 20.54 -11.61 7.28
C ALA A 180 19.38 -11.15 6.37
N PHE A 181 18.25 -10.67 6.93
CA PHE A 181 17.07 -10.25 6.17
C PHE A 181 17.37 -9.16 5.14
N PRO A 182 18.16 -8.11 5.42
CA PRO A 182 18.54 -7.17 4.38
C PRO A 182 19.24 -7.87 3.23
N LYS A 183 20.14 -8.82 3.52
CA LYS A 183 21.02 -9.47 2.55
C LYS A 183 20.37 -10.61 1.75
N SER A 184 19.26 -11.16 2.23
CA SER A 184 18.55 -12.29 1.61
C SER A 184 17.04 -12.24 1.94
N PRO A 185 16.33 -11.19 1.50
CA PRO A 185 14.94 -10.96 1.89
C PRO A 185 13.99 -12.08 1.45
N GLU A 186 14.28 -12.77 0.34
CA GLU A 186 13.50 -13.91 -0.15
C GLU A 186 13.48 -15.13 0.77
N ILE A 187 14.48 -15.28 1.64
CA ILE A 187 14.50 -16.29 2.73
C ILE A 187 13.98 -15.66 4.03
N GLY A 188 14.29 -14.38 4.26
CA GLY A 188 13.93 -13.66 5.48
C GLY A 188 12.43 -13.36 5.67
N VAL A 189 11.60 -13.39 4.61
CA VAL A 189 10.16 -13.08 4.72
C VAL A 189 9.35 -14.16 5.48
N PHE A 190 9.79 -15.41 5.52
CA PHE A 190 9.05 -16.50 6.16
C PHE A 190 8.79 -16.33 7.67
N PRO A 191 9.77 -15.95 8.52
CA PRO A 191 9.57 -15.69 9.95
C PRO A 191 8.93 -14.33 10.28
N LEU A 192 8.55 -13.51 9.29
CA LEU A 192 7.97 -12.19 9.58
C LEU A 192 6.61 -12.28 10.26
N ILE A 193 6.50 -11.54 11.34
CA ILE A 193 5.34 -11.47 12.22
C ILE A 193 4.92 -10.00 12.34
N ILE A 194 3.68 -9.70 11.97
CA ILE A 194 3.04 -8.40 12.15
C ILE A 194 2.58 -8.29 13.61
N ASP A 195 3.16 -7.36 14.37
CA ASP A 195 2.70 -7.06 15.72
C ASP A 195 1.53 -6.08 15.67
N ASN A 196 1.64 -5.05 14.83
CA ASN A 196 0.55 -4.13 14.50
C ASN A 196 0.53 -3.77 13.00
N LEU A 197 -0.67 -3.46 12.51
CA LEU A 197 -0.93 -2.90 11.20
C LEU A 197 -2.09 -1.91 11.33
N THR A 198 -1.85 -0.65 10.99
CA THR A 198 -2.87 0.39 10.96
C THR A 198 -3.11 0.81 9.52
N ILE A 199 -4.36 0.85 9.11
CA ILE A 199 -4.81 1.38 7.82
C ILE A 199 -5.80 2.51 8.13
N VAL A 200 -5.59 3.67 7.53
CA VAL A 200 -6.47 4.84 7.62
C VAL A 200 -6.88 5.20 6.20
N ILE A 201 -8.17 5.29 5.93
CA ILE A 201 -8.73 5.80 4.68
C ILE A 201 -9.61 6.98 5.03
N ASN A 202 -9.23 8.17 4.56
CA ASN A 202 -9.96 9.41 4.73
C ASN A 202 -10.66 9.74 3.41
N SER A 203 -11.94 10.14 3.46
CA SER A 203 -12.68 10.58 2.28
C SER A 203 -13.60 11.75 2.60
N ARG A 204 -13.30 12.90 1.99
CA ARG A 204 -14.08 14.14 2.12
C ARG A 204 -14.88 14.50 0.86
N ASP A 205 -14.68 13.82 -0.26
CA ASP A 205 -15.53 13.99 -1.44
C ASP A 205 -16.90 13.32 -1.21
N THR A 206 -17.98 14.05 -1.48
CA THR A 206 -19.34 13.71 -1.03
C THR A 206 -20.20 13.02 -2.10
N ARG A 207 -19.64 12.76 -3.29
CA ARG A 207 -20.40 12.30 -4.46
C ARG A 207 -20.18 10.84 -4.85
N LYS A 208 -19.02 10.27 -4.51
CA LYS A 208 -18.64 8.84 -4.47
C LYS A 208 -17.37 8.70 -3.63
N ASN A 209 -17.17 7.58 -2.94
CA ASN A 209 -15.96 7.33 -2.15
C ASN A 209 -15.15 6.16 -2.75
N PRO A 210 -14.32 6.42 -3.78
CA PRO A 210 -13.65 5.36 -4.53
C PRO A 210 -12.57 4.63 -3.73
N LEU A 211 -11.97 5.24 -2.70
CA LEU A 211 -11.01 4.57 -1.83
C LEU A 211 -11.67 3.56 -0.89
N LEU A 212 -12.92 3.82 -0.51
CA LEU A 212 -13.69 2.93 0.35
C LEU A 212 -14.45 1.89 -0.49
N GLU A 213 -14.94 2.24 -1.68
CA GLU A 213 -15.35 1.28 -2.72
C GLU A 213 -14.19 0.32 -3.04
N LEU A 214 -12.95 0.82 -3.18
CA LEU A 214 -11.73 0.01 -3.30
C LEU A 214 -11.53 -0.91 -2.10
N GLY A 215 -11.54 -0.37 -0.87
CA GLY A 215 -11.42 -1.18 0.35
C GLY A 215 -12.47 -2.30 0.43
N VAL A 216 -13.70 -2.03 0.00
CA VAL A 216 -14.81 -3.01 -0.07
C VAL A 216 -14.63 -4.01 -1.22
N ALA A 217 -14.17 -3.57 -2.39
CA ALA A 217 -13.93 -4.41 -3.56
C ALA A 217 -12.77 -5.39 -3.34
N MET A 218 -11.71 -4.99 -2.63
CA MET A 218 -10.62 -5.87 -2.21
C MET A 218 -11.08 -7.02 -1.30
N LEU A 219 -12.19 -6.85 -0.58
CA LEU A 219 -12.74 -7.88 0.31
C LEU A 219 -13.58 -8.94 -0.43
N LYS A 220 -14.16 -8.62 -1.59
CA LYS A 220 -14.93 -9.57 -2.42
C LYS A 220 -14.76 -9.24 -3.91
N GLY A 221 -14.05 -10.11 -4.64
CA GLY A 221 -13.73 -9.98 -6.08
C GLY A 221 -14.90 -10.13 -7.07
N LYS A 222 -16.07 -9.57 -6.71
CA LYS A 222 -17.22 -9.17 -7.54
C LYS A 222 -18.30 -8.65 -6.57
N ILE A 223 -18.48 -7.33 -6.50
CA ILE A 223 -19.79 -6.78 -6.15
C ILE A 223 -20.69 -7.13 -7.35
N PRO A 224 -21.84 -7.81 -7.19
CA PRO A 224 -22.73 -8.07 -8.31
C PRO A 224 -23.20 -6.73 -8.89
N ASN A 225 -22.98 -6.51 -10.19
CA ASN A 225 -23.21 -5.22 -10.85
C ASN A 225 -24.63 -4.68 -10.55
N GLY A 226 -24.70 -3.66 -9.69
CA GLY A 226 -25.95 -2.96 -9.33
C GLY A 226 -26.68 -3.45 -8.08
N ASP A 227 -26.38 -4.62 -7.52
CA ASP A 227 -27.09 -5.14 -6.33
C ASP A 227 -26.42 -4.72 -5.02
N ILE A 228 -26.54 -3.42 -4.70
CA ILE A 228 -26.01 -2.83 -3.47
C ILE A 228 -26.76 -3.37 -2.24
N ASP A 229 -28.09 -3.55 -2.31
CA ASP A 229 -28.88 -3.99 -1.16
C ASP A 229 -28.65 -5.47 -0.82
N GLY A 230 -28.48 -6.34 -1.83
CA GLY A 230 -28.01 -7.71 -1.66
C GLY A 230 -26.57 -7.76 -1.15
N PHE A 231 -25.69 -6.87 -1.61
CA PHE A 231 -24.35 -6.73 -1.05
C PHE A 231 -24.38 -6.33 0.44
N ARG A 232 -25.15 -5.29 0.82
CA ARG A 232 -25.31 -4.88 2.22
C ARG A 232 -25.84 -6.04 3.06
N SER A 233 -26.86 -6.75 2.59
CA SER A 233 -27.42 -7.92 3.28
C SER A 233 -26.39 -9.03 3.52
N LEU A 234 -25.59 -9.37 2.50
CA LEU A 234 -24.51 -10.36 2.59
C LEU A 234 -23.33 -9.87 3.45
N ALA A 235 -23.08 -8.56 3.50
CA ALA A 235 -22.04 -7.97 4.33
C ALA A 235 -22.46 -7.95 5.82
N THR A 236 -23.68 -7.51 6.13
CA THR A 236 -24.26 -7.55 7.48
C THR A 236 -24.31 -8.99 8.03
N LEU A 237 -24.76 -9.96 7.22
CA LEU A 237 -24.74 -11.37 7.61
C LEU A 237 -23.30 -11.86 7.91
N TYR A 238 -22.32 -11.45 7.10
CA TYR A 238 -20.92 -11.81 7.29
C TYR A 238 -20.31 -11.17 8.55
N ILE A 239 -20.63 -9.91 8.83
CA ILE A 239 -20.23 -9.21 10.06
C ILE A 239 -20.78 -9.96 11.28
N ALA A 240 -22.07 -10.29 11.26
CA ALA A 240 -22.75 -10.98 12.35
C ALA A 240 -22.28 -12.43 12.57
N THR A 241 -21.87 -13.15 11.51
CA THR A 241 -21.54 -14.59 11.58
C THR A 241 -20.05 -14.91 11.65
N GLU A 242 -19.17 -14.02 11.17
CA GLU A 242 -17.72 -14.25 11.14
C GLU A 242 -16.92 -13.18 11.90
N LEU A 243 -17.18 -11.89 11.67
CA LEU A 243 -16.40 -10.82 12.33
C LEU A 243 -16.76 -10.67 13.82
N SER A 244 -17.99 -11.01 14.21
CA SER A 244 -18.43 -11.03 15.62
C SER A 244 -17.59 -11.92 16.55
N LYS A 245 -16.78 -12.82 15.99
CA LYS A 245 -15.86 -13.71 16.72
C LYS A 245 -14.51 -13.05 17.07
N VAL A 246 -14.18 -11.93 16.43
CA VAL A 246 -12.83 -11.31 16.45
C VAL A 246 -12.84 -9.78 16.65
N MET A 247 -14.02 -9.15 16.71
CA MET A 247 -14.20 -7.69 16.87
C MET A 247 -15.01 -7.37 18.13
N SER A 248 -14.78 -6.22 18.75
CA SER A 248 -15.62 -5.77 19.88
C SER A 248 -16.98 -5.24 19.40
N GLY A 249 -17.93 -5.09 20.32
CA GLY A 249 -19.27 -4.54 20.00
C GLY A 249 -19.25 -3.15 19.36
N ASN A 250 -18.30 -2.29 19.75
CA ASN A 250 -18.16 -0.95 19.18
C ASN A 250 -17.58 -1.00 17.76
N ASP A 251 -16.59 -1.84 17.52
CA ASP A 251 -15.97 -2.01 16.19
C ASP A 251 -16.96 -2.64 15.21
N LEU A 252 -17.73 -3.64 15.67
CA LEU A 252 -18.85 -4.21 14.90
C LEU A 252 -19.89 -3.15 14.55
N ALA A 253 -20.23 -2.24 15.47
CA ALA A 253 -21.15 -1.14 15.19
C ALA A 253 -20.60 -0.17 14.14
N SER A 254 -19.30 0.15 14.18
CA SER A 254 -18.63 0.96 13.16
C SER A 254 -18.60 0.28 11.77
N VAL A 255 -18.28 -1.02 11.68
CA VAL A 255 -18.30 -1.75 10.40
C VAL A 255 -19.73 -1.93 9.87
N ASN A 256 -20.72 -2.12 10.74
CA ASN A 256 -22.13 -2.13 10.32
C ASN A 256 -22.59 -0.75 9.81
N ARG A 257 -22.18 0.35 10.46
CA ARG A 257 -22.43 1.73 9.97
C ARG A 257 -21.80 1.94 8.59
N LEU A 258 -20.55 1.53 8.41
CA LEU A 258 -19.85 1.57 7.12
C LEU A 258 -20.62 0.86 5.99
N VAL A 259 -21.11 -0.36 6.26
CA VAL A 259 -21.92 -1.12 5.30
C VAL A 259 -23.28 -0.45 5.05
N SER A 260 -23.87 0.16 6.07
CA SER A 260 -25.17 0.83 5.96
C SER A 260 -25.12 2.09 5.08
N ASP A 261 -23.99 2.81 5.11
CA ASP A 261 -23.76 4.04 4.35
C ASP A 261 -23.38 3.80 2.87
N LEU A 262 -23.16 2.55 2.45
CA LEU A 262 -22.98 2.21 1.02
C LEU A 262 -24.20 2.65 0.19
N PRO A 263 -24.05 3.04 -1.09
CA PRO A 263 -22.83 3.05 -1.89
C PRO A 263 -21.94 4.28 -1.68
N ASP A 264 -22.41 5.31 -0.96
CA ASP A 264 -21.74 6.61 -0.84
C ASP A 264 -21.26 6.91 0.59
N PRO A 265 -20.38 6.07 1.19
CA PRO A 265 -19.91 6.22 2.56
C PRO A 265 -18.98 7.44 2.66
N LYS A 266 -19.12 8.23 3.72
CA LYS A 266 -18.44 9.52 3.89
C LYS A 266 -17.62 9.53 5.17
N GLY A 267 -16.53 10.29 5.19
CA GLY A 267 -15.65 10.43 6.35
C GLY A 267 -14.52 9.42 6.40
N ASP A 268 -14.16 9.02 7.61
CA ASP A 268 -12.89 8.35 7.89
C ASP A 268 -13.12 6.91 8.34
N LEU A 269 -12.38 5.98 7.72
CA LEU A 269 -12.25 4.59 8.09
C LEU A 269 -10.87 4.35 8.70
N LEU A 270 -10.84 3.98 9.98
CA LEU A 270 -9.68 3.44 10.68
C LEU A 270 -9.86 1.93 10.78
N LEU A 271 -8.84 1.17 10.39
CA LEU A 271 -8.71 -0.25 10.66
C LEU A 271 -7.36 -0.48 11.35
N HIS A 272 -7.40 -0.87 12.63
CA HIS A 272 -6.22 -1.18 13.41
C HIS A 272 -6.23 -2.67 13.79
N LEU A 273 -5.16 -3.36 13.41
CA LEU A 273 -4.97 -4.79 13.59
C LEU A 273 -3.78 -5.00 14.53
N THR A 274 -4.03 -5.58 15.70
CA THR A 274 -2.99 -5.85 16.71
C THR A 274 -3.03 -7.32 17.09
N ALA A 275 -1.86 -7.97 17.10
CA ALA A 275 -1.74 -9.38 17.45
C ALA A 275 -0.78 -9.55 18.63
N ALA A 276 -1.30 -9.86 19.82
CA ALA A 276 -0.49 -9.98 21.04
C ALA A 276 0.58 -11.09 20.98
N LYS A 277 0.29 -12.17 20.23
CA LYS A 277 1.27 -13.22 19.90
C LYS A 277 1.94 -13.01 18.54
N GLY A 278 1.57 -11.93 17.85
CA GLY A 278 1.97 -11.56 16.50
C GLY A 278 1.29 -12.38 15.41
N TYR A 279 1.10 -11.79 14.23
CA TYR A 279 0.44 -12.39 13.09
C TYR A 279 1.42 -12.74 11.97
N PRO A 280 1.62 -14.03 11.62
CA PRO A 280 2.54 -14.41 10.55
C PRO A 280 2.15 -13.82 9.19
N ILE A 281 3.08 -13.12 8.52
CA ILE A 281 2.78 -12.42 7.25
C ILE A 281 2.25 -13.36 6.16
N LEU A 282 2.64 -14.64 6.21
CA LEU A 282 2.16 -15.68 5.29
C LEU A 282 0.64 -15.88 5.36
N ARG A 283 -0.01 -15.56 6.49
CA ARG A 283 -1.48 -15.58 6.62
C ARG A 283 -2.16 -14.44 5.88
N PHE A 284 -1.52 -13.28 5.67
CA PHE A 284 -2.02 -12.27 4.72
C PHE A 284 -2.04 -12.82 3.29
N GLY A 285 -1.15 -13.76 2.97
CA GLY A 285 -1.17 -14.45 1.68
C GLY A 285 -2.41 -15.31 1.42
N LEU A 286 -3.17 -15.63 2.47
CA LEU A 286 -4.45 -16.32 2.35
C LEU A 286 -5.61 -15.35 2.06
N TRP A 287 -5.48 -14.05 2.34
CA TRP A 287 -6.53 -13.05 2.05
C TRP A 287 -6.85 -13.03 0.55
N ALA A 288 -5.82 -13.05 -0.29
CA ALA A 288 -5.95 -13.14 -1.75
C ALA A 288 -6.57 -14.47 -2.27
N THR A 289 -6.89 -15.41 -1.38
CA THR A 289 -7.55 -16.69 -1.73
C THR A 289 -9.03 -16.74 -1.33
N GLY A 290 -9.57 -15.70 -0.68
CA GLY A 290 -10.97 -15.62 -0.28
C GLY A 290 -11.41 -16.65 0.77
N GLN A 291 -10.47 -17.27 1.48
CA GLN A 291 -10.77 -18.19 2.58
C GLN A 291 -11.28 -17.45 3.83
N LYS A 292 -11.79 -18.20 4.82
CA LYS A 292 -12.54 -17.65 5.96
C LYS A 292 -11.73 -16.64 6.78
N LEU A 293 -12.05 -15.35 6.67
CA LEU A 293 -11.35 -14.24 7.34
C LEU A 293 -11.23 -14.42 8.85
N ALA A 294 -12.27 -14.92 9.53
CA ALA A 294 -12.23 -15.23 10.96
C ALA A 294 -11.18 -16.29 11.34
N GLN A 295 -10.91 -17.28 10.46
CA GLN A 295 -9.83 -18.26 10.67
C GLN A 295 -8.45 -17.68 10.34
N MET A 296 -8.38 -16.77 9.35
CA MET A 296 -7.13 -16.08 9.04
C MET A 296 -6.73 -15.21 10.24
N LEU A 297 -7.66 -14.39 10.74
CA LEU A 297 -7.52 -13.43 11.85
C LEU A 297 -7.59 -14.04 13.25
N GLU A 298 -7.52 -15.36 13.39
CA GLU A 298 -7.43 -16.02 14.69
C GLU A 298 -6.20 -15.49 15.48
N GLY A 299 -6.44 -14.93 16.67
CA GLY A 299 -5.42 -14.32 17.52
C GLY A 299 -5.08 -12.86 17.21
N VAL A 300 -5.83 -12.21 16.30
CA VAL A 300 -5.75 -10.77 16.00
C VAL A 300 -6.93 -10.06 16.66
N SER A 301 -6.64 -8.97 17.38
CA SER A 301 -7.64 -7.97 17.75
C SER A 301 -7.81 -7.01 16.58
N ILE A 302 -9.06 -6.78 16.17
CA ILE A 302 -9.41 -5.84 15.11
C ILE A 302 -10.22 -4.70 15.73
N GLU A 303 -9.63 -3.52 15.73
CA GLU A 303 -10.31 -2.26 16.04
C GLU A 303 -10.70 -1.59 14.73
N ALA A 304 -11.94 -1.11 14.65
CA ALA A 304 -12.48 -0.47 13.45
C ALA A 304 -13.28 0.77 13.80
N GLY A 305 -12.79 1.94 13.39
CA GLY A 305 -13.48 3.20 13.50
C GLY A 305 -14.07 3.60 12.15
N TYR A 306 -15.36 3.93 12.11
CA TYR A 306 -15.94 4.65 10.98
C TYR A 306 -16.85 5.77 11.47
N SER A 307 -16.54 7.00 11.06
CA SER A 307 -17.35 8.18 11.35
C SER A 307 -17.33 9.15 10.16
N PRO A 308 -18.51 9.65 9.73
CA PRO A 308 -18.63 10.75 8.78
C PRO A 308 -17.86 12.02 9.17
N ASN A 309 -17.62 12.24 10.47
CA ASN A 309 -17.07 13.49 11.02
C ASN A 309 -15.83 13.24 11.92
N LEU A 310 -15.03 12.20 11.68
CA LEU A 310 -14.00 11.76 12.65
C LEU A 310 -12.95 12.86 12.95
N PHE A 311 -12.60 13.69 11.96
CA PHE A 311 -11.67 14.82 12.17
C PHE A 311 -12.23 16.08 12.85
N ASP A 312 -13.55 16.18 13.05
CA ASP A 312 -14.14 17.29 13.84
C ASP A 312 -14.03 17.04 15.37
N ALA A 313 -13.58 15.85 15.77
CA ALA A 313 -13.50 15.41 17.17
C ALA A 313 -12.05 15.23 17.70
N VAL A 314 -11.02 15.53 16.90
CA VAL A 314 -9.60 15.26 17.20
C VAL A 314 -8.72 16.52 17.08
N ASN A 315 -9.33 17.71 17.04
CA ASN A 315 -8.66 19.01 17.18
C ASN A 315 -9.26 19.79 18.36
#